data_AF-A0A970XNZ7-F1
#
_entry.id   AF-A0A970XNZ7-F1
#
_cell.length_a   1.000
_cell.length_b   1.000
_cell.length_c   1.000
_cell.angle_alpha   90.00
_cell.angle_beta   90.00
_cell.angle_gamma   90.00
#
_symmetry.space_group_name_H-M   'P 1'
#
loop_
_entity.id
_entity.type
_entity.pdbx_description
1 polymer ?
#
loop_
_entity_poly.entity_id
_entity_poly.type
_entity_poly.pdbx_seq_one_letter_code
_entity_poly.pdbx_strand_id
1 'polypeptide(L)'
;MARNLAYNQQPLTTAKMFTASWTERDEAILVELLNRKIKEMRFEIKKADSPYARNKLRHTREEYRKLLDKIERGDYDPDILAAELKTHHDYNKQVDDKRNKKLGKYADAYADVDFDFGTYFSKSRYFGAGLPIIMIILLLLFIAVILSSVYLTSDQLETIEYQLSTNSRVTLTSIGYFKLETGPNDFNVPNDGKWPKGSFVYPEQALAYGEVYKDQDSFQPNKVLLHDDLGMNAIDITVVDVIKALFRTELFSQNRVDIIENLDAMQGYSWYYMRYIRDRAEDIEIVKGEDGKYNMVAIVKRIATFGTIYSLVLMILACAVELFINIGRLFSYTSRRVHFFPILIVICGIATLIFPAFLEIEALTAESLSTAFTNYFTVFWADFVNGASLITFNMFFAILLAIPMLMSFMPLFFKNRPAKTVAFVPKGNKPHTYAGNKTPTRPGQPGATRVPQRGPIAVAGSRSGYSPRYPGGR
;
A
#
# COMPACT_ATOMS: atom_id res chain seq x y z
N MET A 1 -37.05 37.49 -53.54
CA MET A 1 -35.67 37.96 -53.79
C MET A 1 -35.34 39.04 -52.78
N ALA A 2 -34.60 38.71 -51.71
CA ALA A 2 -34.11 39.69 -50.75
C ALA A 2 -32.59 39.49 -50.61
N ARG A 3 -31.80 40.48 -51.03
CA ARG A 3 -30.34 40.46 -50.97
C ARG A 3 -29.87 40.79 -49.55
N ASN A 4 -29.06 39.90 -49.00
CA ASN A 4 -28.23 40.13 -47.82
C ASN A 4 -27.28 41.31 -48.03
N LEU A 5 -27.31 42.29 -47.14
CA LEU A 5 -26.22 43.26 -46.93
C LEU A 5 -25.85 43.27 -45.44
N ALA A 6 -25.11 42.24 -45.02
CA ALA A 6 -24.32 42.31 -43.80
C ALA A 6 -23.09 43.17 -44.11
N TYR A 7 -23.14 44.45 -43.73
CA TYR A 7 -21.94 45.29 -43.72
C TYR A 7 -21.02 44.78 -42.59
N ASN A 8 -19.93 44.11 -42.97
CA ASN A 8 -18.80 43.88 -42.10
C ASN A 8 -18.20 45.24 -41.70
N GLN A 9 -18.61 45.76 -40.53
CA GLN A 9 -18.02 46.95 -39.94
C GLN A 9 -16.60 46.60 -39.47
N GLN A 10 -15.61 47.24 -40.07
CA GLN A 10 -14.21 47.04 -39.69
C GLN A 10 -13.97 47.55 -38.27
N PRO A 11 -13.07 46.90 -37.49
CA PRO A 11 -12.68 47.40 -36.17
C PRO A 11 -12.09 48.81 -36.28
N LEU A 12 -12.29 49.65 -35.24
CA LEU A 12 -11.78 51.03 -35.14
C LEU A 12 -10.29 51.18 -35.51
N THR A 13 -9.52 50.09 -35.40
CA THR A 13 -8.09 49.99 -35.71
C THR A 13 -7.73 50.18 -37.18
N THR A 14 -8.71 50.25 -38.09
CA THR A 14 -8.47 50.38 -39.54
C THR A 14 -9.03 51.68 -40.15
N ALA A 15 -9.65 52.54 -39.34
CA ALA A 15 -10.10 53.85 -39.81
C ALA A 15 -8.88 54.73 -40.17
N LYS A 16 -8.93 55.40 -41.33
CA LYS A 16 -7.92 56.32 -41.88
C LYS A 16 -7.68 57.59 -41.03
N MET A 17 -7.91 57.56 -39.71
CA MET A 17 -7.79 58.72 -38.82
C MET A 17 -6.32 59.13 -38.54
N PHE A 18 -5.34 58.28 -38.84
CA PHE A 18 -3.96 58.48 -38.34
C PHE A 18 -3.01 59.22 -39.30
N THR A 19 -3.48 59.75 -40.44
CA THR A 19 -2.60 60.44 -41.41
C THR A 19 -3.20 61.67 -42.09
N ALA A 20 -4.40 62.13 -41.71
CA ALA A 20 -5.04 63.30 -42.30
C ALA A 20 -5.41 64.32 -41.21
N SER A 21 -5.28 65.61 -41.51
CA SER A 21 -5.70 66.72 -40.65
C SER A 21 -7.12 66.47 -40.13
N TRP A 22 -7.28 66.45 -38.81
CA TRP A 22 -8.53 66.13 -38.12
C TRP A 22 -9.66 67.02 -38.63
N THR A 23 -10.73 66.41 -39.17
CA THR A 23 -11.89 67.17 -39.70
C THR A 23 -13.05 67.15 -38.71
N GLU A 24 -13.96 68.15 -38.79
CA GLU A 24 -15.22 68.17 -38.01
C GLU A 24 -16.04 66.88 -38.18
N ARG A 25 -15.90 66.21 -39.33
CA ARG A 25 -16.54 64.91 -39.59
C ARG A 25 -15.94 63.79 -38.74
N ASP A 26 -14.64 63.82 -38.49
CA ASP A 26 -13.95 62.85 -37.64
C ASP A 26 -14.28 63.08 -36.15
N GLU A 27 -14.50 64.33 -35.74
CA GLU A 27 -15.02 64.68 -34.41
C GLU A 27 -16.42 64.10 -34.18
N ALA A 28 -17.33 64.30 -35.14
CA ALA A 28 -18.69 63.76 -35.06
C ALA A 28 -18.69 62.22 -34.95
N ILE A 29 -17.80 61.56 -35.70
CA ILE A 29 -17.63 60.10 -35.62
C ILE A 29 -17.08 59.68 -34.25
N LEU A 30 -16.10 60.40 -33.71
CA LEU A 30 -15.54 60.09 -32.39
C LEU A 30 -16.58 60.26 -31.28
N VAL A 31 -17.39 61.32 -31.34
CA VAL A 31 -18.52 61.56 -30.42
C VAL A 31 -19.53 60.42 -30.48
N GLU A 32 -19.91 59.96 -31.68
CA GLU A 32 -20.84 58.85 -31.84
C GLU A 32 -20.27 57.54 -31.27
N LEU A 33 -18.98 57.27 -31.53
CA LEU A 33 -18.29 56.07 -31.06
C LEU A 33 -18.12 56.06 -29.54
N LEU A 34 -17.78 57.19 -28.92
CA LEU A 34 -17.68 57.32 -27.47
C LEU A 34 -19.04 57.13 -26.79
N ASN A 35 -20.08 57.76 -27.33
CA ASN A 35 -21.45 57.59 -26.84
C ASN A 35 -21.90 56.12 -26.89
N ARG A 36 -21.61 55.43 -27.99
CA ARG A 36 -21.86 53.99 -28.12
C ARG A 36 -21.07 53.18 -27.09
N LYS A 37 -19.78 53.48 -26.89
CA LYS A 37 -18.94 52.73 -25.95
C LYS A 37 -19.32 52.94 -24.48
N ILE A 38 -19.69 54.16 -24.10
CA ILE A 38 -20.23 54.48 -22.76
C ILE A 38 -21.51 53.69 -22.48
N LYS A 39 -22.34 53.49 -23.52
CA LYS A 39 -23.57 52.69 -23.45
C LYS A 39 -23.29 51.19 -23.31
N GLU A 40 -22.36 50.65 -24.11
CA GLU A 40 -21.92 49.25 -24.04
C GLU A 40 -21.36 48.89 -22.66
N MET A 41 -20.47 49.71 -22.11
CA MET A 41 -19.87 49.44 -20.80
C MET A 41 -20.88 49.49 -19.66
N ARG A 42 -22.00 50.22 -19.80
CA ARG A 42 -23.10 50.16 -18.83
C ARG A 42 -23.69 48.75 -18.72
N PHE A 43 -23.78 48.03 -19.85
CA PHE A 43 -24.23 46.64 -19.87
C PHE A 43 -23.16 45.69 -19.35
N GLU A 44 -21.89 45.91 -19.66
CA GLU A 44 -20.77 45.11 -19.15
C GLU A 44 -20.64 45.21 -17.62
N ILE A 45 -20.81 46.40 -17.03
CA ILE A 45 -20.85 46.59 -15.57
C ILE A 45 -21.96 45.76 -14.92
N LYS A 46 -23.13 45.66 -15.57
CA LYS A 46 -24.26 44.87 -15.06
C LYS A 46 -23.98 43.37 -15.13
N LYS A 47 -23.23 42.92 -16.14
CA LYS A 47 -22.88 41.52 -16.38
C LYS A 47 -21.64 41.05 -15.61
N ALA A 48 -20.79 41.95 -15.12
CA ALA A 48 -19.58 41.56 -14.41
C ALA A 48 -19.90 40.93 -13.04
N ASP A 49 -19.26 39.80 -12.73
CA ASP A 49 -19.54 39.00 -11.52
C ASP A 49 -18.84 39.54 -10.27
N SER A 50 -17.67 40.20 -10.40
CA SER A 50 -16.88 40.65 -9.25
C SER A 50 -17.02 42.15 -8.95
N PRO A 51 -17.04 42.57 -7.66
CA PRO A 51 -17.08 43.98 -7.27
C PRO A 51 -15.89 44.78 -7.82
N TYR A 52 -14.71 44.16 -7.87
CA TYR A 52 -13.49 44.79 -8.39
C TYR A 52 -13.57 45.03 -9.91
N ALA A 53 -14.06 44.06 -10.69
CA ALA A 53 -14.26 44.25 -12.12
C ALA A 53 -15.32 45.32 -12.40
N ARG A 54 -16.40 45.36 -11.61
CA ARG A 54 -17.42 46.42 -11.70
C ARG A 54 -16.84 47.81 -11.43
N ASN A 55 -16.02 47.97 -10.39
CA ASN A 55 -15.39 49.25 -10.07
C ASN A 55 -14.41 49.71 -11.15
N LYS A 56 -13.58 48.79 -11.68
CA LYS A 56 -12.69 49.10 -12.81
C LYS A 56 -13.46 49.57 -14.04
N LEU A 57 -14.53 48.85 -14.41
CA LEU A 57 -15.37 49.22 -15.56
C LEU A 57 -16.14 50.55 -15.33
N ARG A 58 -16.54 50.85 -14.09
CA ARG A 58 -17.12 52.16 -13.72
C ARG A 58 -16.12 53.29 -13.90
N HIS A 59 -14.88 53.11 -13.44
CA HIS A 59 -13.81 54.08 -13.61
C HIS A 59 -13.53 54.36 -15.10
N THR A 60 -13.35 53.31 -15.91
CA THR A 60 -13.15 53.45 -17.36
C THR A 60 -14.34 54.12 -18.06
N ARG A 61 -15.56 53.91 -17.56
CA ARG A 61 -16.76 54.61 -18.07
C ARG A 61 -16.76 56.10 -17.75
N GLU A 62 -16.28 56.49 -16.58
CA GLU A 62 -16.13 57.89 -16.21
C GLU A 62 -15.01 58.57 -17.01
N GLU A 63 -13.93 57.85 -17.32
CA GLU A 63 -12.87 58.34 -18.20
C GLU A 63 -13.39 58.67 -19.61
N TYR A 64 -14.14 57.77 -20.26
CA TYR A 64 -14.71 58.07 -21.57
C TYR A 64 -15.76 59.20 -21.52
N ARG A 65 -16.49 59.36 -20.41
CA ARG A 65 -17.40 60.50 -20.23
C ARG A 65 -16.64 61.82 -20.14
N LYS A 66 -15.56 61.86 -19.36
CA LYS A 66 -14.70 63.05 -19.27
C LYS A 66 -14.07 63.38 -20.63
N LEU A 67 -13.70 62.36 -21.41
CA LEU A 67 -13.14 62.54 -22.74
C LEU A 67 -14.19 63.04 -23.74
N LEU A 68 -15.43 62.53 -23.67
CA LEU A 68 -16.57 63.04 -24.43
C LEU A 68 -16.86 64.51 -24.09
N ASP A 69 -16.94 64.86 -22.80
CA ASP A 69 -17.15 66.24 -22.34
C ASP A 69 -16.06 67.19 -22.83
N LYS A 70 -14.79 66.74 -22.90
CA LYS A 70 -13.69 67.56 -23.43
C LYS A 70 -13.84 67.82 -24.92
N ILE A 71 -14.27 66.81 -25.69
CA ILE A 71 -14.50 66.93 -27.13
C ILE A 71 -15.69 67.85 -27.41
N GLU A 72 -16.81 67.67 -26.70
CA GLU A 72 -18.01 68.49 -26.86
C GLU A 72 -17.79 69.96 -26.47
N ARG A 73 -16.85 70.25 -25.57
CA ARG A 73 -16.47 71.62 -25.17
C ARG A 73 -15.42 72.26 -26.09
N GLY A 74 -14.79 71.49 -26.99
CA GLY A 74 -13.68 71.97 -27.82
C GLY A 74 -12.38 72.24 -27.05
N ASP A 75 -12.29 71.84 -25.78
CA ASP A 75 -11.14 72.03 -24.89
C ASP A 75 -10.15 70.85 -25.04
N TYR A 76 -9.76 70.55 -26.27
CA TYR A 76 -8.77 69.51 -26.55
C TYR A 76 -7.89 69.86 -27.73
N ASP A 77 -6.62 69.50 -27.62
CA ASP A 77 -5.67 69.59 -28.72
C ASP A 77 -5.72 68.25 -29.50
N PRO A 78 -6.16 68.26 -30.78
CA PRO A 78 -6.30 67.05 -31.59
C PRO A 78 -4.99 66.25 -31.70
N ASP A 79 -3.85 66.93 -31.68
CA ASP A 79 -2.53 66.30 -31.79
C ASP A 79 -2.16 65.54 -30.51
N ILE A 80 -2.54 66.08 -29.35
CA ILE A 80 -2.35 65.41 -28.05
C ILE A 80 -3.22 64.15 -27.97
N LEU A 81 -4.47 64.23 -28.44
CA LEU A 81 -5.41 63.13 -28.37
C LEU A 81 -5.02 61.97 -29.32
N ALA A 82 -4.50 62.31 -30.51
CA ALA A 82 -3.91 61.34 -31.42
C ALA A 82 -2.65 60.67 -30.85
N ALA A 83 -1.78 61.44 -30.18
CA ALA A 83 -0.59 60.92 -29.52
C ALA A 83 -0.92 60.00 -28.33
N GLU A 84 -1.95 60.35 -27.55
CA GLU A 84 -2.43 59.57 -26.40
C GLU A 84 -3.08 58.25 -26.84
N LEU A 85 -3.84 58.26 -27.95
CA LEU A 85 -4.39 57.05 -28.56
C LEU A 85 -3.30 56.12 -29.12
N LYS A 86 -2.26 56.68 -29.75
CA LYS A 86 -1.12 55.92 -30.28
C LYS A 86 -0.31 55.28 -29.17
N THR A 87 -0.01 56.02 -28.10
CA THR A 87 0.72 55.50 -26.93
C THR A 87 -0.07 54.42 -26.20
N HIS A 88 -1.40 54.55 -26.09
CA HIS A 88 -2.25 53.52 -25.52
C HIS A 88 -2.32 52.24 -26.40
N HIS A 89 -2.31 52.40 -27.74
CA HIS A 89 -2.23 51.27 -28.66
C HIS A 89 -0.90 50.51 -28.51
N ASP A 90 0.22 51.23 -28.47
CA ASP A 90 1.55 50.64 -28.31
C ASP A 90 1.71 49.94 -26.95
N TYR A 91 1.12 50.51 -25.87
CA TYR A 91 1.12 49.89 -24.55
C TYR A 91 0.34 48.55 -24.53
N ASN A 92 -0.87 48.50 -25.12
CA ASN A 92 -1.64 47.27 -25.18
C ASN A 92 -0.95 46.18 -26.01
N LYS A 93 -0.31 46.56 -27.12
CA LYS A 93 0.50 45.65 -27.92
C LYS A 93 1.66 45.05 -27.10
N GLN A 94 2.34 45.86 -26.30
CA GLN A 94 3.41 45.36 -25.41
C GLN A 94 2.88 44.43 -24.30
N VAL A 95 1.68 44.67 -23.78
CA VAL A 95 1.05 43.80 -22.78
C VAL A 95 0.67 42.45 -23.39
N ASP A 96 0.10 42.45 -24.59
CA ASP A 96 -0.23 41.22 -25.32
C ASP A 96 1.03 40.42 -25.70
N ASP A 97 2.09 41.10 -26.15
CA ASP A 97 3.38 40.46 -26.43
C ASP A 97 4.02 39.84 -25.17
N LYS A 98 3.93 40.51 -24.02
CA LYS A 98 4.38 39.96 -22.73
C LYS A 98 3.54 38.76 -22.29
N ARG A 99 2.22 38.79 -22.51
CA ARG A 99 1.30 37.69 -22.20
C ARG A 99 1.57 36.48 -23.09
N ASN A 100 1.76 36.70 -24.39
CA ASN A 100 2.11 35.67 -25.36
C ASN A 100 3.49 35.06 -25.07
N LYS A 101 4.50 35.85 -24.68
CA LYS A 101 5.81 35.33 -24.23
C LYS A 101 5.72 34.49 -22.96
N LYS A 102 4.88 34.88 -21.98
CA LYS A 102 4.65 34.07 -20.78
C LYS A 102 3.93 32.76 -21.10
N LEU A 103 2.90 32.78 -21.94
CA LEU A 103 2.17 31.58 -22.40
C LEU A 103 3.08 30.63 -23.20
N GLY A 104 3.95 31.16 -24.07
CA GLY A 104 4.97 30.38 -24.78
C GLY A 104 5.94 29.68 -23.83
N LYS A 105 6.36 30.34 -22.74
CA LYS A 105 7.25 29.76 -21.74
C LYS A 105 6.65 28.56 -20.99
N TYR A 106 5.32 28.51 -20.82
CA TYR A 106 4.62 27.36 -20.24
C TYR A 106 4.31 26.29 -21.29
N ALA A 107 3.97 26.67 -22.53
CA ALA A 107 3.75 25.71 -23.62
C ALA A 107 5.05 24.99 -24.03
N ASP A 108 6.17 25.70 -24.07
CA ASP A 108 7.50 25.13 -24.32
C ASP A 108 7.95 24.23 -23.17
N ALA A 109 7.61 24.56 -21.91
CA ALA A 109 7.91 23.71 -20.77
C ALA A 109 7.19 22.35 -20.81
N TYR A 110 5.99 22.26 -21.43
CA TYR A 110 5.31 20.99 -21.68
C TYR A 110 5.80 20.29 -22.96
N ALA A 111 6.30 21.04 -23.96
CA ALA A 111 6.89 20.48 -25.19
C ALA A 111 8.35 19.99 -25.01
N ASP A 112 9.05 20.47 -23.98
CA ASP A 112 10.40 20.05 -23.60
C ASP A 112 10.43 18.92 -22.56
N VAL A 113 9.27 18.43 -22.10
CA VAL A 113 9.23 17.17 -21.34
C VAL A 113 9.39 16.02 -22.32
N ASP A 114 10.63 15.64 -22.59
CA ASP A 114 10.95 14.39 -23.28
C ASP A 114 10.67 13.23 -22.30
N PHE A 115 9.38 12.93 -22.13
CA PHE A 115 8.96 11.82 -21.30
C PHE A 115 9.32 10.55 -22.07
N ASP A 116 10.48 9.98 -21.74
CA ASP A 116 10.93 8.70 -22.27
C ASP A 116 10.01 7.60 -21.72
N PHE A 117 8.88 7.41 -22.40
CA PHE A 117 7.93 6.33 -22.17
C PHE A 117 8.62 4.97 -22.29
N GLY A 118 9.67 4.89 -23.11
CA GLY A 118 10.56 3.73 -23.20
C GLY A 118 11.19 3.42 -21.85
N THR A 119 11.93 4.33 -21.22
CA THR A 119 12.49 4.09 -19.87
C THR A 119 11.44 4.05 -18.75
N TYR A 120 10.37 4.84 -18.82
CA TYR A 120 9.33 4.84 -17.79
C TYR A 120 8.58 3.49 -17.75
N PHE A 121 8.13 2.98 -18.91
CA PHE A 121 7.41 1.71 -19.01
C PHE A 121 8.31 0.48 -19.17
N SER A 122 9.57 0.62 -19.61
CA SER A 122 10.55 -0.50 -19.55
C SER A 122 11.09 -0.75 -18.15
N LYS A 123 11.08 0.26 -17.26
CA LYS A 123 11.42 0.07 -15.84
C LYS A 123 10.34 -0.69 -15.07
N SER A 124 9.08 -0.64 -15.49
CA SER A 124 8.02 -1.51 -14.98
C SER A 124 8.10 -2.86 -15.71
N ARG A 125 8.87 -3.78 -15.14
CA ARG A 125 8.95 -5.17 -15.60
C ARG A 125 7.55 -5.81 -15.46
N TYR A 126 6.77 -5.90 -16.51
CA TYR A 126 5.38 -6.35 -16.40
C TYR A 126 5.31 -7.87 -16.21
N PHE A 127 4.94 -8.32 -15.01
CA PHE A 127 4.26 -9.60 -14.88
C PHE A 127 2.84 -9.40 -15.42
N GLY A 128 2.35 -10.31 -16.27
CA GLY A 128 0.93 -10.27 -16.66
C GLY A 128 0.04 -10.41 -15.42
N ALA A 129 -1.25 -10.06 -15.53
CA ALA A 129 -2.22 -10.15 -14.43
C ALA A 129 -2.29 -11.54 -13.77
N GLY A 130 -1.86 -12.60 -14.47
CA GLY A 130 -1.83 -13.97 -13.96
C GLY A 130 -0.95 -14.18 -12.71
N LEU A 131 0.24 -13.56 -12.60
CA LEU A 131 1.09 -13.76 -11.41
C LEU A 131 0.45 -13.16 -10.14
N PRO A 132 -0.01 -11.90 -10.12
CA PRO A 132 -0.75 -11.36 -8.98
C PRO A 132 -1.98 -12.19 -8.62
N ILE A 133 -2.73 -12.71 -9.60
CA ILE A 133 -3.90 -13.57 -9.35
C ILE A 133 -3.48 -14.86 -8.64
N ILE A 134 -2.45 -15.55 -9.12
CA ILE A 134 -1.94 -16.79 -8.49
C ILE A 134 -1.46 -16.50 -7.07
N MET A 135 -0.72 -15.40 -6.86
CA MET A 135 -0.25 -15.00 -5.53
C MET A 135 -1.42 -14.66 -4.58
N ILE A 136 -2.48 -13.98 -5.05
CA ILE A 136 -3.67 -13.73 -4.25
C ILE A 136 -4.33 -15.05 -3.84
N ILE A 137 -4.53 -15.98 -4.78
CA ILE A 137 -5.17 -17.27 -4.50
C ILE A 137 -4.37 -18.04 -3.44
N LEU A 138 -3.06 -18.14 -3.61
CA LEU A 138 -2.18 -18.84 -2.68
C LEU A 138 -2.14 -18.18 -1.30
N LEU A 139 -2.09 -16.85 -1.25
CA LEU A 139 -2.10 -16.11 0.00
C LEU A 139 -3.45 -16.24 0.72
N LEU A 140 -4.56 -16.20 0.00
CA LEU A 140 -5.89 -16.43 0.57
C LEU A 140 -6.02 -17.85 1.12
N LEU A 141 -5.52 -18.86 0.39
CA LEU A 141 -5.51 -20.25 0.88
C LEU A 141 -4.67 -20.38 2.15
N PHE A 142 -3.47 -19.80 2.17
CA PHE A 142 -2.60 -19.79 3.34
C PHE A 142 -3.25 -19.12 4.56
N ILE A 143 -3.84 -17.92 4.37
CA ILE A 143 -4.54 -17.19 5.44
C ILE A 143 -5.76 -17.97 5.92
N ALA A 144 -6.55 -18.55 5.01
CA ALA A 144 -7.75 -19.30 5.35
C ALA A 144 -7.44 -20.52 6.21
N VAL A 145 -6.36 -21.25 5.91
CA VAL A 145 -5.94 -22.41 6.70
C VAL A 145 -5.45 -21.99 8.08
N ILE A 146 -4.57 -21.00 8.16
CA ILE A 146 -3.97 -20.52 9.42
C ILE A 146 -4.99 -19.89 10.37
N LEU A 147 -5.99 -19.18 9.83
CA LEU A 147 -7.05 -18.56 10.62
C LEU A 147 -8.33 -19.41 10.69
N SER A 148 -8.31 -20.66 10.22
CA SER A 148 -9.51 -21.50 10.20
C SER A 148 -10.07 -21.78 11.60
N SER A 149 -9.24 -21.80 12.64
CA SER A 149 -9.67 -21.92 14.05
C SER A 149 -10.48 -20.73 14.58
N VAL A 150 -10.52 -19.60 13.86
CA VAL A 150 -11.42 -18.48 14.19
C VAL A 150 -12.86 -18.78 13.76
N TYR A 151 -13.03 -19.57 12.69
CA TYR A 151 -14.32 -19.74 12.00
C TYR A 151 -14.90 -21.15 12.09
N LEU A 152 -14.08 -22.16 12.33
CA LEU A 152 -14.47 -23.57 12.45
C LEU A 152 -14.38 -24.03 13.90
N THR A 153 -15.34 -24.85 14.32
CA THR A 153 -15.32 -25.48 15.66
C THR A 153 -14.32 -26.65 15.71
N SER A 154 -13.92 -27.06 16.92
CA SER A 154 -13.00 -28.19 17.12
C SER A 154 -13.51 -29.46 16.43
N ASP A 155 -14.79 -29.82 16.61
CA ASP A 155 -15.39 -31.03 16.01
C ASP A 155 -15.32 -31.05 14.47
N GLN A 156 -15.55 -29.89 13.84
CA GLN A 156 -15.46 -29.75 12.38
C GLN A 156 -14.03 -29.96 11.88
N LEU A 157 -13.04 -29.44 12.63
CA LEU A 157 -11.62 -29.59 12.30
C LEU A 157 -11.13 -31.02 12.55
N GLU A 158 -11.53 -31.64 13.65
CA GLU A 158 -11.12 -33.00 14.03
C GLU A 158 -11.54 -34.03 12.97
N THR A 159 -12.75 -33.89 12.43
CA THR A 159 -13.23 -34.77 11.35
C THR A 159 -12.34 -34.72 10.11
N ILE A 160 -11.82 -33.54 9.76
CA ILE A 160 -10.93 -33.34 8.60
C ILE A 160 -9.52 -33.83 8.92
N GLU A 161 -9.03 -33.56 10.12
CA GLU A 161 -7.68 -33.87 10.57
C GLU A 161 -7.46 -35.36 10.81
N TYR A 162 -8.48 -36.08 11.31
CA TYR A 162 -8.42 -37.52 11.53
C TYR A 162 -8.06 -38.30 10.25
N GLN A 163 -8.55 -37.84 9.09
CA GLN A 163 -8.23 -38.45 7.79
C GLN A 163 -6.78 -38.21 7.35
N LEU A 164 -6.14 -37.16 7.87
CA LEU A 164 -4.79 -36.72 7.49
C LEU A 164 -3.73 -37.25 8.46
N SER A 165 -4.09 -37.59 9.70
CA SER A 165 -3.16 -38.01 10.76
C SER A 165 -3.05 -39.54 10.87
N THR A 166 -2.10 -40.15 10.16
CA THR A 166 -1.81 -41.61 10.28
C THR A 166 -0.68 -41.92 11.27
N ASN A 167 0.51 -41.32 11.09
CA ASN A 167 1.68 -41.55 11.97
C ASN A 167 2.24 -40.27 12.62
N SER A 168 1.90 -39.12 12.05
CA SER A 168 2.23 -37.80 12.57
C SER A 168 0.92 -37.09 12.87
N ARG A 169 0.76 -36.53 14.08
CA ARG A 169 -0.40 -35.71 14.40
C ARG A 169 -0.34 -34.46 13.53
N VAL A 170 -1.30 -34.31 12.64
CA VAL A 170 -1.41 -33.20 11.71
C VAL A 170 -2.67 -32.43 12.07
N THR A 171 -2.50 -31.19 12.47
CA THR A 171 -3.60 -30.28 12.72
C THR A 171 -3.52 -29.11 11.76
N LEU A 172 -4.64 -28.66 11.22
CA LEU A 172 -4.70 -27.58 10.23
C LEU A 172 -4.44 -26.21 10.87
N THR A 173 -4.77 -26.09 12.15
CA THR A 173 -4.85 -24.81 12.88
C THR A 173 -3.73 -24.57 13.89
N SER A 174 -2.97 -25.60 14.25
CA SER A 174 -1.93 -25.47 15.26
C SER A 174 -0.56 -25.13 14.67
N ILE A 175 0.23 -24.38 15.42
CA ILE A 175 1.65 -24.15 15.15
C ILE A 175 2.55 -25.21 15.82
N GLY A 176 2.02 -25.89 16.85
CA GLY A 176 2.72 -26.88 17.66
C GLY A 176 1.81 -27.53 18.70
N TYR A 177 2.37 -28.38 19.54
CA TYR A 177 1.66 -29.13 20.56
C TYR A 177 2.37 -29.03 21.90
N PHE A 178 1.60 -28.90 22.98
CA PHE A 178 2.09 -29.05 24.35
C PHE A 178 1.73 -30.40 24.90
N LYS A 179 2.70 -31.07 25.52
CA LYS A 179 2.45 -32.29 26.26
C LYS A 179 1.91 -31.95 27.66
N LEU A 180 0.85 -32.64 28.07
CA LEU A 180 0.32 -32.62 29.42
C LEU A 180 0.82 -33.84 30.18
N GLU A 181 1.14 -33.64 31.46
CA GLU A 181 1.58 -34.69 32.37
C GLU A 181 1.04 -34.37 33.76
N THR A 182 0.93 -35.38 34.61
CA THR A 182 0.48 -35.27 36.01
C THR A 182 1.27 -34.18 36.77
N GLY A 183 0.60 -33.45 37.68
CA GLY A 183 1.24 -32.49 38.58
C GLY A 183 1.39 -31.08 37.99
N PRO A 184 2.59 -30.44 38.01
CA PRO A 184 2.75 -29.04 37.59
C PRO A 184 2.53 -28.83 36.08
N ASN A 185 2.47 -29.93 35.33
CA ASN A 185 2.26 -29.91 33.90
C ASN A 185 0.79 -30.07 33.49
N ASP A 186 -0.11 -30.25 34.45
CA ASP A 186 -1.55 -30.37 34.24
C ASP A 186 -2.28 -29.05 34.53
N PHE A 187 -3.33 -28.76 33.76
CA PHE A 187 -4.12 -27.55 33.93
C PHE A 187 -5.44 -27.84 34.64
N ASN A 188 -5.70 -27.09 35.70
CA ASN A 188 -6.97 -27.10 36.41
C ASN A 188 -7.93 -26.04 35.82
N VAL A 189 -8.97 -26.49 35.13
CA VAL A 189 -9.87 -25.64 34.33
C VAL A 189 -11.33 -25.76 34.79
N PRO A 190 -12.18 -24.74 34.60
CA PRO A 190 -13.62 -24.85 34.85
C PRO A 190 -14.26 -25.97 34.02
N ASN A 191 -15.23 -26.67 34.61
CA ASN A 191 -15.99 -27.71 33.93
C ASN A 191 -17.20 -27.13 33.19
N ASP A 192 -16.95 -26.34 32.15
CA ASP A 192 -17.99 -25.63 31.38
C ASP A 192 -18.20 -26.20 29.96
N GLY A 193 -17.57 -27.34 29.67
CA GLY A 193 -17.62 -28.00 28.36
C GLY A 193 -16.81 -27.32 27.25
N LYS A 194 -16.03 -26.27 27.57
CA LYS A 194 -15.16 -25.58 26.60
C LYS A 194 -13.74 -26.13 26.66
N TRP A 195 -13.59 -27.38 26.25
CA TRP A 195 -12.30 -28.08 26.30
C TRP A 195 -11.29 -27.53 25.29
N PRO A 196 -9.99 -27.54 25.63
CA PRO A 196 -8.95 -27.31 24.64
C PRO A 196 -9.02 -28.35 23.53
N LYS A 197 -8.71 -27.93 22.31
CA LYS A 197 -8.42 -28.87 21.24
C LYS A 197 -7.10 -29.59 21.56
N GLY A 198 -7.08 -30.92 21.44
CA GLY A 198 -5.94 -31.71 21.90
C GLY A 198 -6.04 -33.20 21.56
N SER A 199 -5.15 -33.99 22.13
CA SER A 199 -5.21 -35.45 22.07
C SER A 199 -5.51 -36.03 23.44
N PHE A 200 -6.11 -37.20 23.40
CA PHE A 200 -6.41 -38.01 24.57
C PHE A 200 -5.54 -39.27 24.57
N VAL A 201 -5.25 -39.79 25.75
CA VAL A 201 -4.57 -41.08 25.93
C VAL A 201 -5.41 -42.18 25.31
N TYR A 202 -6.73 -42.14 25.55
CA TYR A 202 -7.70 -43.04 24.94
C TYR A 202 -8.73 -42.20 24.16
N PRO A 203 -8.90 -42.40 22.85
CA PRO A 203 -9.86 -41.62 22.04
C PRO A 203 -11.30 -41.69 22.55
N GLU A 204 -11.67 -42.77 23.24
CA GLU A 204 -13.00 -42.98 23.83
C GLU A 204 -13.30 -42.04 25.01
N GLN A 205 -12.27 -41.40 25.57
CA GLN A 205 -12.40 -40.40 26.64
C GLN A 205 -12.63 -38.97 26.10
N ALA A 206 -12.54 -38.78 24.79
CA ALA A 206 -12.78 -37.49 24.17
C ALA A 206 -14.23 -37.05 24.38
N LEU A 207 -14.41 -35.94 25.09
CA LEU A 207 -15.72 -35.31 25.27
C LEU A 207 -16.04 -34.43 24.06
N ALA A 208 -17.29 -34.46 23.59
CA ALA A 208 -17.72 -33.57 22.51
C ALA A 208 -17.77 -32.11 23.00
N TYR A 209 -17.67 -31.16 22.06
CA TYR A 209 -17.73 -29.74 22.41
C TYR A 209 -19.05 -29.40 23.12
N GLY A 210 -18.96 -28.79 24.31
CA GLY A 210 -20.10 -28.44 25.16
C GLY A 210 -20.53 -29.53 26.16
N GLU A 211 -19.90 -30.72 26.13
CA GLU A 211 -20.15 -31.74 27.14
C GLU A 211 -19.35 -31.49 28.42
N VAL A 212 -20.04 -31.54 29.55
CA VAL A 212 -19.46 -31.36 30.89
C VAL A 212 -18.92 -32.70 31.37
N TYR A 213 -17.73 -32.70 31.98
CA TYR A 213 -17.13 -33.90 32.56
C TYR A 213 -17.96 -34.38 33.76
N LYS A 214 -18.13 -35.70 33.83
CA LYS A 214 -18.70 -36.40 34.98
C LYS A 214 -17.72 -37.47 35.41
N ASP A 215 -17.47 -37.55 36.70
CA ASP A 215 -16.67 -38.63 37.25
C ASP A 215 -17.41 -39.98 37.21
N GLN A 216 -16.75 -41.04 37.70
CA GLN A 216 -17.30 -42.40 37.72
C GLN A 216 -18.58 -42.51 38.56
N ASP A 217 -18.80 -41.60 39.50
CA ASP A 217 -19.98 -41.53 40.37
C ASP A 217 -21.07 -40.58 39.82
N SER A 218 -20.92 -40.12 38.57
CA SER A 218 -21.79 -39.15 37.89
C SER A 218 -21.82 -37.75 38.54
N PHE A 219 -20.87 -37.43 39.40
CA PHE A 219 -20.70 -36.10 39.96
C PHE A 219 -19.98 -35.17 38.97
N GLN A 220 -20.45 -33.92 38.91
CA GLN A 220 -19.90 -32.88 38.05
C GLN A 220 -19.04 -31.94 38.91
N PRO A 221 -17.71 -32.11 38.94
CA PRO A 221 -16.86 -31.21 39.68
C PRO A 221 -16.86 -29.82 39.02
N ASN A 222 -16.71 -28.76 39.81
CA ASN A 222 -16.67 -27.38 39.28
C ASN A 222 -15.43 -27.12 38.43
N LYS A 223 -14.34 -27.84 38.70
CA LYS A 223 -13.10 -27.77 37.94
C LYS A 223 -12.53 -29.16 37.73
N VAL A 224 -11.77 -29.30 36.66
CA VAL A 224 -11.28 -30.58 36.13
C VAL A 224 -9.82 -30.40 35.72
N LEU A 225 -9.01 -31.41 36.00
CA LEU A 225 -7.64 -31.54 35.53
C LEU A 225 -7.63 -32.15 34.12
N LEU A 226 -6.97 -31.49 33.17
CA LEU A 226 -7.00 -31.91 31.77
C LEU A 226 -6.33 -33.27 31.54
N HIS A 227 -5.21 -33.55 32.20
CA HIS A 227 -4.55 -34.85 32.07
C HIS A 227 -5.16 -35.89 33.01
N ASP A 228 -5.20 -35.58 34.31
CA ASP A 228 -5.52 -36.56 35.34
C ASP A 228 -7.00 -36.99 35.30
N ASP A 229 -7.93 -36.07 35.02
CA ASP A 229 -9.37 -36.37 35.02
C ASP A 229 -9.90 -36.66 33.61
N LEU A 230 -9.53 -35.84 32.60
CA LEU A 230 -9.99 -36.00 31.22
C LEU A 230 -9.14 -36.95 30.36
N GLY A 231 -7.95 -37.33 30.83
CA GLY A 231 -7.05 -38.18 30.04
C GLY A 231 -6.45 -37.48 28.83
N MET A 232 -6.39 -36.14 28.78
CA MET A 232 -5.71 -35.42 27.69
C MET A 232 -4.19 -35.56 27.82
N ASN A 233 -3.49 -35.98 26.78
CA ASN A 233 -2.02 -36.06 26.78
C ASN A 233 -1.35 -34.88 26.05
N ALA A 234 -2.08 -34.12 25.23
CA ALA A 234 -1.54 -32.91 24.62
C ALA A 234 -2.62 -31.87 24.28
N ILE A 235 -2.22 -30.61 24.22
CA ILE A 235 -3.03 -29.47 23.76
C ILE A 235 -2.44 -28.91 22.47
N ASP A 236 -3.31 -28.57 21.52
CA ASP A 236 -2.93 -27.90 20.28
C ASP A 236 -2.71 -26.40 20.50
N ILE A 237 -1.53 -25.90 20.12
CA ILE A 237 -1.20 -24.48 20.17
C ILE A 237 -1.73 -23.83 18.89
N THR A 238 -2.93 -23.27 18.94
CA THR A 238 -3.51 -22.62 17.76
C THR A 238 -2.95 -21.22 17.53
N VAL A 239 -3.04 -20.74 16.29
CA VAL A 239 -2.70 -19.35 15.93
C VAL A 239 -3.48 -18.35 16.79
N VAL A 240 -4.77 -18.62 17.00
CA VAL A 240 -5.65 -17.78 17.84
C VAL A 240 -5.18 -17.78 19.29
N ASP A 241 -4.74 -18.92 19.82
CA ASP A 241 -4.22 -19.02 21.18
C ASP A 241 -3.01 -18.09 21.40
N VAL A 242 -2.08 -18.06 20.46
CA VAL A 242 -0.91 -17.17 20.53
C VAL A 242 -1.30 -15.69 20.39
N ILE A 243 -2.29 -15.37 19.54
CA ILE A 243 -2.81 -14.00 19.45
C ILE A 243 -3.48 -13.58 20.77
N LYS A 244 -4.29 -14.46 21.40
CA LYS A 244 -4.85 -14.19 22.73
C LYS A 244 -3.75 -13.94 23.77
N ALA A 245 -2.65 -14.68 23.68
CA ALA A 245 -1.52 -14.49 24.58
C ALA A 245 -0.94 -13.07 24.49
N LEU A 246 -0.82 -12.50 23.28
CA LEU A 246 -0.38 -11.10 23.07
C LEU A 246 -1.23 -10.12 23.89
N PHE A 247 -2.56 -10.21 23.80
CA PHE A 247 -3.47 -9.30 24.50
C PHE A 247 -3.45 -9.45 26.02
N ARG A 248 -2.96 -10.59 26.53
CA ARG A 248 -2.78 -10.83 27.97
C ARG A 248 -1.42 -10.40 28.51
N THR A 249 -0.47 -10.04 27.65
CA THR A 249 0.81 -9.49 28.08
C THR A 249 0.64 -8.10 28.71
N GLU A 250 1.51 -7.72 29.64
CA GLU A 250 1.44 -6.43 30.36
C GLU A 250 1.39 -5.20 29.44
N LEU A 251 2.08 -5.25 28.30
CA LEU A 251 2.15 -4.16 27.32
C LEU A 251 0.78 -3.86 26.67
N PHE A 252 -0.01 -4.89 26.40
CA PHE A 252 -1.30 -4.77 25.74
C PHE A 252 -2.47 -4.82 26.72
N SER A 253 -2.28 -5.40 27.91
CA SER A 253 -3.30 -5.45 28.95
C SER A 253 -3.61 -4.07 29.54
N GLN A 254 -2.77 -3.06 29.32
CA GLN A 254 -3.03 -1.66 29.67
C GLN A 254 -3.75 -0.88 28.56
N ASN A 255 -3.55 -1.26 27.29
CA ASN A 255 -4.11 -0.58 26.11
C ASN A 255 -5.23 -1.40 25.46
N ARG A 256 -6.12 -1.98 26.29
CA ARG A 256 -7.15 -2.92 25.85
C ARG A 256 -8.09 -2.26 24.84
N VAL A 257 -8.35 -2.98 23.75
CA VAL A 257 -9.29 -2.56 22.71
C VAL A 257 -10.54 -3.43 22.82
N ASP A 258 -11.58 -2.90 23.46
CA ASP A 258 -12.82 -3.63 23.80
C ASP A 258 -13.46 -4.36 22.61
N ILE A 259 -13.34 -3.81 21.40
CA ILE A 259 -13.92 -4.41 20.18
C ILE A 259 -13.28 -5.76 19.83
N ILE A 260 -11.98 -5.93 20.10
CA ILE A 260 -11.25 -7.16 19.77
C ILE A 260 -11.51 -8.22 20.85
N GLU A 261 -11.60 -7.84 22.12
CA GLU A 261 -11.87 -8.77 23.23
C GLU A 261 -13.30 -9.31 23.22
N ASN A 262 -14.26 -8.54 22.71
CA ASN A 262 -15.66 -8.96 22.58
C ASN A 262 -15.90 -10.01 21.48
N LEU A 263 -14.91 -10.31 20.62
CA LEU A 263 -15.03 -11.41 19.67
C LEU A 263 -15.06 -12.75 20.41
N ASP A 264 -16.06 -13.59 20.12
CA ASP A 264 -16.20 -14.92 20.76
C ASP A 264 -14.92 -15.77 20.65
N ALA A 265 -14.23 -15.68 19.50
CA ALA A 265 -12.97 -16.37 19.27
C ALA A 265 -11.83 -15.90 20.20
N MET A 266 -11.92 -14.69 20.77
CA MET A 266 -10.96 -14.10 21.72
C MET A 266 -11.32 -14.36 23.19
N GLN A 267 -12.56 -14.80 23.46
CA GLN A 267 -13.00 -15.20 24.79
C GLN A 267 -12.44 -16.57 25.20
N GLY A 268 -12.40 -16.86 26.51
CA GLY A 268 -11.87 -18.11 27.04
C GLY A 268 -10.35 -18.10 27.27
N TYR A 269 -9.78 -19.24 27.66
CA TYR A 269 -8.36 -19.32 28.03
C TYR A 269 -7.40 -19.20 26.85
N SER A 270 -6.19 -18.70 27.13
CA SER A 270 -5.03 -18.86 26.25
C SER A 270 -4.06 -19.83 26.88
N TRP A 271 -3.90 -21.01 26.28
CA TRP A 271 -3.07 -22.10 26.80
C TRP A 271 -1.60 -21.73 26.70
N TYR A 272 -1.18 -21.10 25.60
CA TYR A 272 0.17 -20.56 25.44
C TYR A 272 0.52 -19.55 26.54
N TYR A 273 -0.39 -18.61 26.84
CA TYR A 273 -0.19 -17.64 27.92
C TYR A 273 -0.11 -18.31 29.30
N MET A 274 -1.04 -19.23 29.58
CA MET A 274 -1.06 -19.92 30.87
C MET A 274 0.24 -20.70 31.08
N ARG A 275 0.67 -21.47 30.08
CA ARG A 275 1.85 -22.33 30.17
C ARG A 275 3.16 -21.56 30.37
N TYR A 276 3.39 -20.52 29.57
CA TYR A 276 4.72 -19.91 29.45
C TYR A 276 4.85 -18.50 29.99
N ILE A 277 3.74 -17.84 30.33
CA ILE A 277 3.77 -16.48 30.85
C ILE A 277 3.22 -16.45 32.28
N ARG A 278 2.07 -17.08 32.54
CA ARG A 278 1.45 -17.06 33.86
C ARG A 278 2.09 -18.08 34.81
N ASP A 279 2.07 -19.36 34.46
CA ASP A 279 2.44 -20.45 35.37
C ASP A 279 3.97 -20.64 35.45
N ARG A 280 4.71 -20.13 34.45
CA ARG A 280 6.18 -20.09 34.41
C ARG A 280 6.74 -18.67 34.44
N ALA A 281 6.04 -17.75 35.11
CA ALA A 281 6.47 -16.36 35.23
C ALA A 281 7.91 -16.25 35.81
N GLU A 282 8.23 -17.07 36.80
CA GLU A 282 9.55 -17.10 37.44
C GLU A 282 10.66 -17.58 36.50
N ASP A 283 10.37 -18.53 35.59
CA ASP A 283 11.34 -19.05 34.62
C ASP A 283 11.76 -18.02 33.55
N ILE A 284 10.91 -17.02 33.32
CA ILE A 284 11.12 -15.96 32.32
C ILE A 284 11.46 -14.60 32.93
N GLU A 285 11.41 -14.49 34.27
CA GLU A 285 11.72 -13.26 34.96
C GLU A 285 13.24 -13.00 34.87
N ILE A 286 13.60 -11.81 34.37
CA ILE A 286 15.02 -11.43 34.25
C ILE A 286 15.43 -10.81 35.58
N VAL A 287 15.83 -11.67 36.51
CA VAL A 287 16.37 -11.27 37.80
C VAL A 287 17.90 -11.29 37.75
N LYS A 288 18.52 -10.33 38.43
CA LYS A 288 19.97 -10.29 38.65
C LYS A 288 20.29 -11.20 39.83
N GLY A 289 21.11 -12.23 39.62
CA GLY A 289 21.52 -13.14 40.69
C GLY A 289 22.43 -12.48 41.72
N GLU A 290 22.72 -13.18 42.81
CA GLU A 290 23.58 -12.72 43.90
C GLU A 290 25.00 -12.34 43.41
N ASP A 291 25.51 -13.05 42.40
CA ASP A 291 26.79 -12.78 41.72
C ASP A 291 26.77 -11.51 40.83
N GLY A 292 25.63 -10.81 40.78
CA GLY A 292 25.44 -9.63 39.96
C GLY A 292 25.32 -9.90 38.45
N LYS A 293 25.23 -11.16 38.03
CA LYS A 293 25.02 -11.56 36.63
C LYS A 293 23.54 -11.88 36.38
N TYR A 294 23.08 -11.61 35.16
CA TYR A 294 21.74 -12.01 34.74
C TYR A 294 21.70 -13.49 34.35
N ASN A 295 20.58 -14.15 34.66
CA ASN A 295 20.34 -15.51 34.21
C ASN A 295 20.11 -15.52 32.68
N MET A 296 21.12 -15.96 31.93
CA MET A 296 21.06 -15.99 30.46
C MET A 296 20.03 -16.99 29.93
N VAL A 297 19.74 -18.06 30.67
CA VAL A 297 18.71 -19.04 30.27
C VAL A 297 17.33 -18.39 30.33
N ALA A 298 17.02 -17.66 31.42
CA ALA A 298 15.76 -16.91 31.55
C ALA A 298 15.61 -15.85 30.45
N ILE A 299 16.70 -15.16 30.08
CA ILE A 299 16.70 -14.21 28.95
C ILE A 299 16.35 -14.91 27.64
N VAL A 300 16.97 -16.06 27.34
CA VAL A 300 16.68 -16.81 26.10
C VAL A 300 15.25 -17.31 26.09
N LYS A 301 14.74 -17.88 27.20
CA LYS A 301 13.34 -18.30 27.32
C LYS A 301 12.38 -17.13 27.13
N ARG A 302 12.67 -15.97 27.72
CA ARG A 302 11.88 -14.75 27.52
C ARG A 302 11.86 -14.31 26.05
N ILE A 303 13.02 -14.28 25.39
CA ILE A 303 13.12 -13.96 23.95
C ILE A 303 12.35 -14.98 23.11
N ALA A 304 12.40 -16.26 23.47
CA ALA A 304 11.68 -17.32 22.79
C ALA A 304 10.15 -17.18 22.93
N THR A 305 9.64 -16.95 24.16
CA THR A 305 8.20 -16.79 24.42
C THR A 305 7.63 -15.60 23.67
N PHE A 306 8.22 -14.41 23.86
CA PHE A 306 7.76 -13.20 23.18
C PHE A 306 8.09 -13.21 21.69
N GLY A 307 9.22 -13.79 21.30
CA GLY A 307 9.63 -13.95 19.91
C GLY A 307 8.61 -14.74 19.11
N THR A 308 8.13 -15.86 19.64
CA THR A 308 7.06 -16.67 19.03
C THR A 308 5.79 -15.85 18.79
N ILE A 309 5.36 -15.09 19.80
CA ILE A 309 4.16 -14.24 19.70
C ILE A 309 4.33 -13.16 18.64
N TYR A 310 5.41 -12.37 18.74
CA TYR A 310 5.64 -11.25 17.84
C TYR A 310 5.90 -11.70 16.40
N SER A 311 6.63 -12.80 16.19
CA SER A 311 6.87 -13.33 14.85
C SER A 311 5.57 -13.79 14.20
N LEU A 312 4.67 -14.45 14.94
CA LEU A 312 3.37 -14.87 14.40
C LEU A 312 2.51 -13.65 14.04
N VAL A 313 2.44 -12.65 14.91
CA VAL A 313 1.64 -11.44 14.68
C VAL A 313 2.19 -10.66 13.48
N LEU A 314 3.51 -10.48 13.39
CA LEU A 314 4.15 -9.84 12.25
C LEU A 314 3.93 -10.62 10.95
N MET A 315 3.92 -11.96 11.01
CA MET A 315 3.59 -12.81 9.86
C MET A 315 2.17 -12.53 9.36
N ILE A 316 1.18 -12.47 10.25
CA ILE A 316 -0.22 -12.21 9.91
C ILE A 316 -0.40 -10.80 9.33
N LEU A 317 0.22 -9.79 9.95
CA LEU A 317 0.20 -8.41 9.44
C LEU A 317 0.86 -8.32 8.05
N ALA A 318 2.00 -8.99 7.85
CA ALA A 318 2.67 -9.05 6.56
C ALA A 318 1.80 -9.75 5.50
N CYS A 319 1.04 -10.79 5.88
CA CYS A 319 0.07 -11.44 4.98
C CYS A 319 -1.03 -10.45 4.54
N ALA A 320 -1.61 -9.69 5.47
CA ALA A 320 -2.62 -8.69 5.14
C ALA A 320 -2.07 -7.61 4.20
N VAL A 321 -0.87 -7.09 4.50
CA VAL A 321 -0.21 -6.09 3.65
C VAL A 321 0.10 -6.64 2.26
N GLU A 322 0.62 -7.86 2.14
CA GLU A 322 0.91 -8.48 0.84
C GLU A 322 -0.37 -8.75 0.05
N LEU A 323 -1.49 -9.04 0.69
CA LEU A 323 -2.79 -9.18 0.03
C LEU A 323 -3.22 -7.86 -0.63
N PHE A 324 -3.20 -6.75 0.13
CA PHE A 324 -3.52 -5.43 -0.42
C PHE A 324 -2.56 -5.02 -1.54
N ILE A 325 -1.28 -5.31 -1.39
CA ILE A 325 -0.27 -5.02 -2.42
C ILE A 325 -0.57 -5.84 -3.68
N ASN A 326 -0.87 -7.14 -3.57
CA ASN A 326 -1.17 -7.97 -4.73
C ASN A 326 -2.47 -7.57 -5.44
N ILE A 327 -3.50 -7.17 -4.68
CA ILE A 327 -4.72 -6.57 -5.25
C ILE A 327 -4.38 -5.27 -5.98
N GLY A 328 -3.61 -4.37 -5.36
CA GLY A 328 -3.16 -3.13 -5.99
C GLY A 328 -2.37 -3.38 -7.29
N ARG A 329 -1.54 -4.42 -7.32
CA ARG A 329 -0.77 -4.85 -8.50
C ARG A 329 -1.66 -5.34 -9.64
N LEU A 330 -2.85 -5.89 -9.35
CA LEU A 330 -3.81 -6.30 -10.37
C LEU A 330 -4.28 -5.09 -11.21
N PHE A 331 -4.38 -3.91 -10.58
CA PHE A 331 -4.81 -2.67 -11.23
C PHE A 331 -3.64 -1.81 -11.74
N SER A 332 -2.51 -1.78 -11.02
CA SER A 332 -1.37 -0.91 -11.36
C SER A 332 -0.41 -1.54 -12.35
N TYR A 333 -0.43 -2.87 -12.51
CA TYR A 333 0.53 -3.64 -13.32
C TYR A 333 2.01 -3.38 -12.96
N THR A 334 2.29 -2.82 -11.77
CA THR A 334 3.66 -2.51 -11.33
C THR A 334 4.29 -3.69 -10.58
N SER A 335 5.57 -3.97 -10.84
CA SER A 335 6.29 -5.14 -10.30
C SER A 335 7.40 -4.82 -9.30
N ARG A 336 7.47 -3.59 -8.78
CA ARG A 336 8.57 -3.25 -7.88
C ARG A 336 8.46 -4.06 -6.58
N ARG A 337 9.53 -4.82 -6.29
CA ARG A 337 9.80 -5.51 -5.01
C ARG A 337 8.69 -6.49 -4.58
N VAL A 338 8.35 -7.44 -5.45
CA VAL A 338 7.42 -8.56 -5.13
C VAL A 338 7.95 -9.44 -3.99
N HIS A 339 9.25 -9.42 -3.72
CA HIS A 339 9.87 -10.36 -2.80
C HIS A 339 9.83 -9.96 -1.32
N PHE A 340 9.71 -8.66 -0.98
CA PHE A 340 9.97 -8.23 0.40
C PHE A 340 8.97 -8.83 1.40
N PHE A 341 7.67 -8.66 1.17
CA PHE A 341 6.66 -9.17 2.10
C PHE A 341 6.55 -10.69 2.09
N PRO A 342 6.57 -11.41 0.95
CA PRO A 342 6.64 -12.88 0.96
C PRO A 342 7.85 -13.41 1.73
N ILE A 343 9.04 -12.82 1.56
CA ILE A 343 10.23 -13.20 2.33
C ILE A 343 10.03 -12.91 3.83
N LEU A 344 9.45 -11.76 4.17
CA LEU A 344 9.16 -11.42 5.56
C LEU A 344 8.18 -12.42 6.20
N ILE A 345 7.12 -12.82 5.49
CA ILE A 345 6.17 -13.85 5.93
C ILE A 345 6.92 -15.17 6.22
N VAL A 346 7.82 -15.58 5.32
CA VAL A 346 8.64 -16.80 5.50
C VAL A 346 9.54 -16.69 6.73
N ILE A 347 10.30 -15.59 6.87
CA ILE A 347 11.21 -15.39 8.00
C ILE A 347 10.44 -15.40 9.33
N CYS A 348 9.33 -14.66 9.40
CA CYS A 348 8.48 -14.61 10.58
C CYS A 348 7.82 -15.97 10.89
N GLY A 349 7.39 -16.70 9.85
CA GLY A 349 6.84 -18.05 10.02
C GLY A 349 7.87 -19.06 10.53
N ILE A 350 9.08 -19.06 9.97
CA ILE A 350 10.20 -19.89 10.43
C ILE A 350 10.59 -19.53 11.86
N ALA A 351 10.65 -18.23 12.19
CA ALA A 351 10.93 -17.80 13.55
C ALA A 351 9.87 -18.29 14.55
N THR A 352 8.59 -18.24 14.16
CA THR A 352 7.47 -18.77 14.96
C THR A 352 7.61 -20.27 15.20
N LEU A 353 8.12 -21.01 14.21
CA LEU A 353 8.36 -22.45 14.31
C LEU A 353 9.55 -22.78 15.22
N ILE A 354 10.63 -21.99 15.16
CA ILE A 354 11.91 -22.29 15.82
C ILE A 354 11.95 -21.78 17.26
N PHE A 355 11.41 -20.59 17.55
CA PHE A 355 11.51 -19.99 18.88
C PHE A 355 11.03 -20.90 20.01
N PRO A 356 9.91 -21.64 19.89
CA PRO A 356 9.45 -22.51 20.96
C PRO A 356 10.45 -23.62 21.35
N ALA A 357 11.35 -24.03 20.45
CA ALA A 357 12.42 -24.99 20.76
C ALA A 357 13.36 -24.51 21.88
N PHE A 358 13.53 -23.19 22.01
CA PHE A 358 14.40 -22.60 23.04
C PHE A 358 13.76 -22.59 24.43
N LEU A 359 12.47 -22.88 24.56
CA LEU A 359 11.77 -22.91 25.85
C LEU A 359 12.18 -24.13 26.70
N GLU A 360 12.65 -25.20 26.06
CA GLU A 360 13.10 -26.45 26.68
C GLU A 360 14.58 -26.42 27.10
N ILE A 361 15.29 -25.29 26.91
CA ILE A 361 16.70 -25.21 27.26
C ILE A 361 16.88 -25.16 28.78
N GLU A 362 17.73 -26.04 29.30
CA GLU A 362 18.13 -26.08 30.71
C GLU A 362 19.40 -25.26 30.97
N ALA A 363 20.35 -25.27 30.03
CA ALA A 363 21.61 -24.54 30.14
C ALA A 363 22.05 -23.94 28.80
N LEU A 364 22.79 -22.83 28.83
CA LEU A 364 23.30 -22.18 27.61
C LEU A 364 24.59 -22.84 27.09
N THR A 365 24.55 -24.16 26.88
CA THR A 365 25.64 -24.96 26.31
C THR A 365 25.26 -25.51 24.93
N ALA A 366 26.25 -25.78 24.08
CA ALA A 366 25.99 -26.33 22.75
C ALA A 366 25.25 -27.69 22.80
N GLU A 367 25.55 -28.50 23.81
CA GLU A 367 24.90 -29.80 24.03
C GLU A 367 23.43 -29.64 24.43
N SER A 368 23.12 -28.78 25.42
CA SER A 368 21.73 -28.53 25.84
C SER A 368 20.89 -27.93 24.71
N LEU A 369 21.49 -27.05 23.90
CA LEU A 369 20.83 -26.50 22.71
C LEU A 369 20.55 -27.59 21.67
N SER A 370 21.52 -28.45 21.37
CA SER A 370 21.35 -29.55 20.41
C SER A 370 20.28 -30.54 20.88
N THR A 371 20.28 -30.89 22.16
CA THR A 371 19.28 -31.79 22.76
C THR A 371 17.89 -31.17 22.71
N ALA A 372 17.73 -29.90 23.10
CA ALA A 372 16.44 -29.19 23.04
C ALA A 372 15.88 -29.17 21.60
N PHE A 373 16.71 -28.87 20.60
CA PHE A 373 16.29 -28.88 19.20
C PHE A 373 15.93 -30.29 18.69
N THR A 374 16.71 -31.30 19.05
CA THR A 374 16.45 -32.69 18.63
C THR A 374 15.14 -33.21 19.23
N ASN A 375 14.90 -32.91 20.51
CA ASN A 375 13.68 -33.28 21.23
C ASN A 375 12.46 -32.49 20.75
N TYR A 376 12.63 -31.24 20.33
CA TYR A 376 11.55 -30.42 19.79
C TYR A 376 11.15 -30.85 18.37
N PHE A 377 12.11 -31.12 17.48
CA PHE A 377 11.86 -31.47 16.08
C PHE A 377 11.59 -32.96 15.86
N THR A 378 10.74 -33.56 16.71
CA THR A 378 10.25 -34.94 16.56
C THR A 378 9.05 -35.01 15.62
N VAL A 379 9.14 -35.80 14.54
CA VAL A 379 8.06 -35.94 13.54
C VAL A 379 7.05 -37.04 13.93
N PHE A 380 7.50 -38.06 14.65
CA PHE A 380 6.65 -39.17 15.08
C PHE A 380 5.93 -38.83 16.37
N TRP A 381 4.60 -39.03 16.38
CA TRP A 381 3.77 -38.67 17.52
C TRP A 381 4.09 -39.47 18.79
N ALA A 382 4.40 -40.76 18.64
CA ALA A 382 4.74 -41.62 19.77
C ALA A 382 6.04 -41.20 20.47
N ASP A 383 7.02 -40.71 19.71
CA ASP A 383 8.30 -40.23 20.27
C ASP A 383 8.11 -38.94 21.07
N PHE A 384 7.16 -38.09 20.66
CA PHE A 384 6.81 -36.89 21.41
C PHE A 384 6.07 -37.22 22.72
N VAL A 385 4.99 -38.01 22.65
CA VAL A 385 4.15 -38.33 23.82
C VAL A 385 4.95 -39.07 24.90
N ASN A 386 5.83 -40.00 24.49
CA ASN A 386 6.65 -40.77 25.43
C ASN A 386 8.03 -40.15 25.71
N GLY A 387 8.39 -39.10 24.97
CA GLY A 387 9.70 -38.45 25.06
C GLY A 387 9.79 -37.45 26.20
N ALA A 388 10.97 -36.84 26.37
CA ALA A 388 11.22 -35.86 27.43
C ALA A 388 10.68 -34.46 27.11
N SER A 389 10.43 -34.12 25.83
CA SER A 389 10.02 -32.77 25.44
C SER A 389 8.59 -32.46 25.89
N LEU A 390 8.38 -31.27 26.45
CA LEU A 390 7.03 -30.78 26.79
C LEU A 390 6.37 -30.04 25.62
N ILE A 391 7.11 -29.80 24.54
CA ILE A 391 6.61 -29.11 23.35
C ILE A 391 7.20 -29.72 22.07
N THR A 392 6.40 -29.79 21.01
CA THR A 392 6.87 -30.12 19.67
C THR A 392 6.19 -29.25 18.61
N PHE A 393 6.76 -29.24 17.41
CA PHE A 393 6.24 -28.47 16.28
C PHE A 393 5.14 -29.22 15.53
N ASN A 394 4.28 -28.47 14.84
CA ASN A 394 3.36 -29.05 13.88
C ASN A 394 4.02 -29.09 12.49
N MET A 395 4.27 -30.29 11.96
CA MET A 395 4.86 -30.48 10.63
C MET A 395 4.00 -29.83 9.53
N PHE A 396 2.68 -29.82 9.68
CA PHE A 396 1.81 -29.20 8.68
C PHE A 396 2.00 -27.68 8.60
N PHE A 397 2.22 -27.01 9.74
CA PHE A 397 2.56 -25.59 9.74
C PHE A 397 3.86 -25.33 8.97
N ALA A 398 4.89 -26.17 9.16
CA ALA A 398 6.13 -26.08 8.39
C ALA A 398 5.91 -26.29 6.87
N ILE A 399 5.04 -27.23 6.48
CA ILE A 399 4.67 -27.46 5.08
C ILE A 399 3.90 -26.24 4.51
N LEU A 400 3.00 -25.64 5.29
CA LEU A 400 2.26 -24.44 4.86
C LEU A 400 3.19 -23.26 4.55
N LEU A 401 4.32 -23.14 5.25
CA LEU A 401 5.33 -22.10 4.96
C LEU A 401 5.97 -22.26 3.57
N ALA A 402 5.83 -23.42 2.92
CA ALA A 402 6.22 -23.58 1.53
C ALA A 402 5.40 -22.68 0.58
N ILE A 403 4.16 -22.30 0.94
CA ILE A 403 3.31 -21.42 0.12
C ILE A 403 3.93 -20.01 0.00
N PRO A 404 4.20 -19.26 1.09
CA PRO A 404 4.87 -17.97 1.00
C PRO A 404 6.31 -18.07 0.48
N MET A 405 6.99 -19.20 0.68
CA MET A 405 8.29 -19.48 0.06
C MET A 405 8.15 -19.55 -1.47
N LEU A 406 7.16 -20.28 -1.99
CA LEU A 406 6.89 -20.39 -3.41
C LEU A 406 6.49 -19.03 -4.01
N MET A 407 5.69 -18.23 -3.29
CA MET A 407 5.40 -16.82 -3.65
C MET A 407 6.65 -15.95 -3.72
N SER A 408 7.67 -16.22 -2.90
CA SER A 408 8.93 -15.49 -2.95
C SER A 408 9.74 -15.77 -4.22
N PHE A 409 9.67 -17.01 -4.75
CA PHE A 409 10.43 -17.42 -5.92
C PHE A 409 9.66 -17.34 -7.24
N MET A 410 8.32 -17.42 -7.24
CA MET A 410 7.51 -17.33 -8.46
C MET A 410 7.84 -16.13 -9.37
N PRO A 411 8.11 -14.92 -8.87
CA PRO A 411 8.48 -13.79 -9.73
C PRO A 411 9.81 -13.99 -10.49
N LEU A 412 10.64 -14.97 -10.12
CA LEU A 412 11.84 -15.34 -10.88
C LEU A 412 11.50 -16.18 -12.11
N PHE A 413 10.46 -17.01 -12.04
CA PHE A 413 10.07 -17.95 -13.09
C PHE A 413 9.06 -17.37 -14.09
N PHE A 414 8.16 -16.50 -13.62
CA PHE A 414 7.25 -15.79 -14.51
C PHE A 414 8.02 -14.72 -15.29
N LYS A 415 8.56 -15.08 -16.47
CA LYS A 415 9.32 -14.12 -17.30
C LYS A 415 8.55 -12.83 -17.49
N ASN A 416 9.20 -11.72 -17.16
CA ASN A 416 8.71 -10.38 -17.46
C ASN A 416 8.26 -10.36 -18.92
N ARG A 417 6.99 -10.08 -19.17
CA ARG A 417 6.57 -9.81 -20.54
C ARG A 417 7.40 -8.63 -21.04
N PRO A 418 7.89 -8.66 -22.28
CA PRO A 418 8.51 -7.48 -22.86
C PRO A 418 7.53 -6.32 -22.69
N ALA A 419 8.04 -5.15 -22.30
CA ALA A 419 7.22 -3.96 -22.09
C ALA A 419 6.27 -3.82 -23.28
N LYS A 420 4.95 -3.70 -23.02
CA LYS A 420 3.98 -3.53 -24.09
C LYS A 420 4.44 -2.33 -24.92
N THR A 421 4.55 -2.53 -26.22
CA THR A 421 4.88 -1.46 -27.16
C THR A 421 3.85 -0.35 -26.98
N VAL A 422 4.32 0.89 -26.84
CA VAL A 422 3.47 2.06 -26.65
C VAL A 422 2.48 2.10 -27.82
N ALA A 423 1.20 1.86 -27.56
CA ALA A 423 0.20 1.74 -28.63
C ALA A 423 0.06 3.05 -29.41
N PHE A 424 0.24 4.20 -28.75
CA PHE A 424 0.19 5.53 -29.34
C PHE A 424 1.11 6.50 -28.60
N VAL A 425 1.89 7.29 -29.33
CA VAL A 425 2.61 8.45 -28.78
C VAL A 425 1.61 9.59 -28.62
N PRO A 426 1.39 10.15 -27.41
CA PRO A 426 0.48 11.27 -27.20
C PRO A 426 0.83 12.46 -28.10
N LYS A 427 -0.20 13.15 -28.62
CA LYS A 427 -0.02 14.38 -29.40
C LYS A 427 0.64 15.44 -28.51
N GLY A 428 1.82 15.92 -28.90
CA GLY A 428 2.58 16.94 -28.15
C GLY A 428 4.01 16.54 -27.77
N ASN A 429 4.36 15.24 -27.82
CA ASN A 429 5.74 14.81 -27.58
C ASN A 429 6.66 15.15 -28.77
N LYS A 430 7.97 15.30 -28.56
CA LYS A 430 8.91 15.39 -29.69
C LYS A 430 9.01 14.03 -30.41
N PRO A 431 9.31 14.01 -31.73
CA PRO A 431 9.57 12.76 -32.44
C PRO A 431 10.75 12.03 -31.80
N HIS A 432 10.51 10.82 -31.28
CA HIS A 432 11.55 10.03 -30.62
C HIS A 432 11.95 8.84 -31.51
N THR A 433 13.25 8.65 -31.70
CA THR A 433 13.80 7.46 -32.35
C THR A 433 13.98 6.35 -31.32
N TYR A 434 13.11 5.34 -31.35
CA TYR A 434 13.27 4.15 -30.51
C TYR A 434 14.38 3.23 -31.06
N ALA A 435 15.04 2.47 -30.19
CA ALA A 435 16.08 1.52 -30.59
C ALA A 435 15.55 0.54 -31.66
N GLY A 436 16.22 0.50 -32.82
CA GLY A 436 15.84 -0.32 -33.97
C GLY A 436 15.04 0.40 -35.06
N ASN A 437 14.56 1.63 -34.83
CA ASN A 437 13.92 2.43 -35.86
C ASN A 437 14.93 3.32 -36.60
N LYS A 438 14.90 3.27 -37.93
CA LYS A 438 15.68 4.17 -38.79
C LYS A 438 15.09 5.58 -38.86
N THR A 439 13.82 5.74 -38.47
CA THR A 439 13.07 7.00 -38.54
C THR A 439 12.38 7.30 -37.21
N PRO A 440 12.35 8.57 -36.78
CA PRO A 440 11.70 8.97 -35.54
C PRO A 440 10.18 8.78 -35.63
N THR A 441 9.58 8.20 -34.59
CA THR A 441 8.12 8.00 -34.51
C THR A 441 7.44 9.33 -34.19
N ARG A 442 6.51 9.77 -35.03
CA ARG A 442 5.84 11.07 -34.86
C ARG A 442 4.66 10.97 -33.87
N PRO A 443 4.28 12.07 -33.22
CA PRO A 443 3.11 12.12 -32.34
C PRO A 443 1.84 11.67 -33.07
N GLY A 444 1.03 10.82 -32.43
CA GLY A 444 -0.19 10.28 -33.02
C GLY A 444 0.01 9.11 -34.00
N GLN A 445 1.25 8.63 -34.21
CA GLN A 445 1.48 7.37 -34.93
C GLN A 445 1.42 6.17 -33.97
N PRO A 446 0.96 5.00 -34.45
CA PRO A 446 1.10 3.75 -33.70
C PRO A 446 2.57 3.50 -33.39
N GLY A 447 2.91 3.18 -32.14
CA GLY A 447 4.29 2.82 -31.81
C GLY A 447 4.69 1.56 -32.58
N ALA A 448 5.74 1.65 -33.39
CA ALA A 448 6.17 0.52 -34.20
C ALA A 448 6.62 -0.64 -33.29
N THR A 449 5.94 -1.77 -33.42
CA THR A 449 6.34 -3.05 -32.85
C THR A 449 7.67 -3.50 -33.43
N ARG A 450 8.68 -3.71 -32.57
CA ARG A 450 9.52 -4.92 -32.57
C ARG A 450 10.34 -4.98 -31.29
N VAL A 451 10.28 -6.16 -30.67
CA VAL A 451 11.17 -6.62 -29.60
C VAL A 451 12.62 -6.26 -29.94
N PRO A 452 13.43 -5.69 -29.02
CA PRO A 452 14.79 -5.31 -29.35
C PRO A 452 15.64 -6.56 -29.66
N GLN A 453 16.24 -6.61 -30.85
CA GLN A 453 17.48 -7.37 -31.04
C GLN A 453 18.57 -6.67 -30.23
N ARG A 454 19.34 -7.45 -29.46
CA ARG A 454 20.44 -6.96 -28.61
C ARG A 454 21.35 -6.00 -29.40
N GLY A 455 21.29 -4.73 -29.05
CA GLY A 455 22.18 -3.68 -29.53
C GLY A 455 22.47 -2.70 -28.40
N PRO A 456 23.58 -1.93 -28.47
CA PRO A 456 23.98 -1.03 -27.39
C PRO A 456 22.89 0.00 -27.10
N ILE A 457 22.69 0.24 -25.81
CA ILE A 457 21.68 1.16 -25.25
C ILE A 457 21.94 2.57 -25.82
N ALA A 458 20.93 3.19 -26.43
CA ALA A 458 21.03 4.58 -26.88
C ALA A 458 21.15 5.52 -25.66
N VAL A 459 22.20 6.33 -25.65
CA VAL A 459 22.42 7.38 -24.65
C VAL A 459 21.52 8.56 -24.98
N ALA A 460 20.59 8.90 -24.07
CA ALA A 460 19.84 10.15 -24.17
C ALA A 460 20.80 11.34 -23.98
N GLY A 461 20.90 12.22 -24.97
CA GLY A 461 21.58 13.51 -24.82
C GLY A 461 22.78 13.80 -25.74
N SER A 462 22.90 13.21 -26.93
CA SER A 462 23.85 13.72 -27.93
C SER A 462 23.35 15.03 -28.55
N ARG A 463 23.47 16.14 -27.81
CA ARG A 463 23.45 17.48 -28.41
C ARG A 463 24.60 17.58 -29.40
N SER A 464 24.33 18.08 -30.61
CA SER A 464 25.34 18.85 -31.32
C SER A 464 25.64 20.07 -30.45
N GLY A 465 26.87 20.14 -29.93
CA GLY A 465 27.33 21.29 -29.18
C GLY A 465 27.17 22.55 -30.02
N TYR A 466 26.34 23.47 -29.54
CA TYR A 466 26.34 24.87 -29.95
C TYR A 466 27.76 25.39 -29.69
N SER A 467 28.56 25.62 -30.74
CA SER A 467 29.85 26.29 -30.58
C SER A 467 29.57 27.80 -30.48
N PRO A 468 29.92 28.47 -29.37
CA PRO A 468 29.85 29.91 -29.33
C PRO A 468 31.03 30.44 -30.17
N ARG A 469 30.75 30.84 -31.42
CA ARG A 469 31.64 31.73 -32.16
C ARG A 469 31.68 33.06 -31.40
N TYR A 470 32.79 33.34 -30.74
CA TYR A 470 33.13 34.69 -30.30
C TYR A 470 33.36 35.58 -31.53
N PRO A 471 32.87 36.83 -31.55
CA PRO A 471 33.19 37.78 -32.59
C PRO A 471 34.52 38.49 -32.30
N GLY A 472 35.50 38.34 -33.19
CA GLY A 472 36.59 39.29 -33.45
C GLY A 472 37.86 39.19 -32.59
N GLY A 473 39.03 39.10 -33.24
CA GLY A 473 40.32 39.29 -32.59
C GLY A 473 41.56 38.88 -33.41
N ARG A 474 41.86 39.66 -34.47
CA ARG A 474 43.03 39.65 -35.38
C ARG A 474 43.13 38.55 -36.44
#